data_AF-A0A6A3I2V9-F1
#
_entry.id   AF-A0A6A3I2V9-F1
#
_cell.length_a   1.000
_cell.length_b   1.000
_cell.length_c   1.000
_cell.angle_alpha   90.00
_cell.angle_beta   90.00
_cell.angle_gamma   90.00
#
_symmetry.space_group_name_H-M   'P 1'
#
loop_
_entity.id
_entity.type
_entity.pdbx_description
1 polymer ?
#
loop_
_entity_poly.entity_id
_entity_poly.type
_entity_poly.pdbx_seq_one_letter_code
_entity_poly.pdbx_strand_id
1 'polypeptide(L)'
;MPIHRAVLLAVVVLLIGADATSARSQADQAAPTWGQSRSLTTEGNQASAKRLLRSDTAEGESGEEERGWGSSTMHPDTIFENLKLATTSLDDQVGAGAKWHKSVLKYRAKKYYPDYNVYATLQSTHSEGDIAVFFQSLKEYPKVKGVAKDLQNLQFQNWLRREYSNHDVAELLGVRVSTSDPVRSAILSDYTMLHVENLMDRIHM
;
A
#
# COMPACT_ATOMS: atom_id res chain seq x y z
N MET A 1 15.43 -40.21 46.73
CA MET A 1 13.99 -40.32 46.39
C MET A 1 13.20 -39.70 47.54
N PRO A 2 12.02 -39.07 47.38
CA PRO A 2 11.41 -38.26 46.29
C PRO A 2 11.31 -36.75 46.74
N ILE A 3 11.28 -35.69 45.90
CA ILE A 3 10.24 -35.25 44.95
C ILE A 3 8.94 -34.76 45.70
N HIS A 4 8.34 -33.55 45.62
CA HIS A 4 7.75 -32.75 44.51
C HIS A 4 7.15 -31.40 45.05
N ARG A 5 7.17 -30.32 44.23
CA ARG A 5 6.06 -29.37 43.84
C ARG A 5 5.33 -28.53 44.94
N ALA A 6 4.86 -27.29 44.77
CA ALA A 6 4.75 -26.29 43.69
C ALA A 6 4.07 -25.02 44.27
N VAL A 7 3.86 -23.98 43.42
CA VAL A 7 2.82 -22.90 43.50
C VAL A 7 3.14 -21.73 44.45
N LEU A 8 2.87 -20.44 44.20
CA LEU A 8 2.77 -19.48 43.07
C LEU A 8 2.57 -18.11 43.74
N LEU A 9 3.09 -17.05 43.10
CA LEU A 9 2.61 -15.64 43.09
C LEU A 9 2.24 -14.92 44.40
N ALA A 10 2.96 -13.82 44.66
CA ALA A 10 2.47 -12.46 44.41
C ALA A 10 3.57 -11.46 44.78
N VAL A 11 4.08 -10.68 43.81
CA VAL A 11 4.84 -9.47 44.12
C VAL A 11 3.98 -8.29 43.72
N VAL A 12 3.53 -7.58 44.75
CA VAL A 12 2.81 -6.32 44.70
C VAL A 12 3.73 -5.26 44.12
N VAL A 13 3.33 -4.64 43.01
CA VAL A 13 4.00 -3.47 42.45
C VAL A 13 3.55 -2.24 43.23
N LEU A 14 4.50 -1.62 43.95
CA LEU A 14 4.33 -0.29 44.54
C LEU A 14 4.85 0.76 43.56
N LEU A 15 3.95 1.67 43.20
CA LEU A 15 4.18 2.85 42.38
C LEU A 15 5.06 3.87 43.13
N ILE A 16 6.15 4.30 42.49
CA ILE A 16 6.81 5.59 42.78
C ILE A 16 6.97 6.30 41.45
N GLY A 17 6.50 7.55 41.40
CA GLY A 17 6.29 8.30 40.18
C GLY A 17 7.48 9.14 39.69
N ALA A 18 7.24 9.64 38.48
CA ALA A 18 7.77 10.83 37.82
C ALA A 18 9.28 10.91 37.57
N ASP A 19 9.69 10.69 36.31
CA ASP A 19 10.31 11.78 35.55
C ASP A 19 10.10 11.59 34.05
N ALA A 20 10.14 12.70 33.32
CA ALA A 20 9.84 12.81 31.90
C ALA A 20 10.79 12.00 31.00
N THR A 21 10.34 11.80 29.76
CA THR A 21 11.11 11.27 28.59
C THR A 21 11.11 9.75 28.44
N SER A 22 10.13 9.23 27.68
CA SER A 22 10.32 8.19 26.65
C SER A 22 8.95 7.63 26.25
N ALA A 23 8.26 8.33 25.35
CA ALA A 23 7.11 7.79 24.61
C ALA A 23 7.47 7.59 23.12
N ARG A 24 8.73 7.23 22.85
CA ARG A 24 9.22 6.84 21.52
C ARG A 24 9.77 5.43 21.59
N SER A 25 8.91 4.45 21.85
CA SER A 25 9.18 3.00 21.69
C SER A 25 7.89 2.21 21.97
N GLN A 26 6.84 2.46 21.19
CA GLN A 26 5.65 1.58 21.16
C GLN A 26 4.79 1.76 19.89
N ALA A 27 5.37 2.32 18.81
CA ALA A 27 4.72 2.45 17.50
C ALA A 27 5.18 1.39 16.49
N ASP A 28 6.23 0.62 16.80
CA ASP A 28 6.62 -0.55 16.03
C ASP A 28 6.00 -1.79 16.68
N GLN A 29 5.33 -2.62 15.88
CA GLN A 29 4.63 -3.87 16.26
C GLN A 29 3.13 -3.73 16.60
N ALA A 30 2.33 -3.12 15.73
CA ALA A 30 0.91 -3.44 15.62
C ALA A 30 0.51 -3.54 14.14
N ALA A 31 0.19 -4.75 13.68
CA ALA A 31 -0.43 -4.96 12.38
C ALA A 31 -1.76 -4.17 12.34
N PRO A 32 -2.01 -3.31 11.34
CA PRO A 32 -3.21 -2.49 11.33
C PRO A 32 -4.45 -3.37 11.13
N THR A 33 -5.50 -3.14 11.91
CA THR A 33 -6.80 -3.78 11.72
C THR A 33 -7.52 -3.10 10.55
N TRP A 34 -7.66 -3.83 9.44
CA TRP A 34 -8.26 -3.36 8.19
C TRP A 34 -9.77 -3.68 8.15
N GLY A 35 -10.58 -2.80 8.72
CA GLY A 35 -12.04 -2.89 8.67
C GLY A 35 -12.65 -1.58 8.14
N GLN A 36 -13.48 -1.70 7.11
CA GLN A 36 -14.30 -0.65 6.47
C GLN A 36 -13.57 0.52 5.79
N SER A 37 -13.14 0.31 4.55
CA SER A 37 -13.23 1.36 3.53
C SER A 37 -13.90 0.77 2.28
N ARG A 38 -14.87 1.48 1.72
CA ARG A 38 -15.83 0.97 0.71
C ARG A 38 -15.19 0.50 -0.61
N SER A 39 -13.91 0.79 -0.82
CA SER A 39 -13.08 0.30 -1.94
C SER A 39 -12.47 -1.08 -1.73
N LEU A 40 -12.48 -1.64 -0.51
CA LEU A 40 -11.71 -2.84 -0.14
C LEU A 40 -12.51 -4.16 -0.24
N THR A 41 -13.71 -4.14 -0.81
CA THR A 41 -14.53 -5.37 -0.86
C THR A 41 -14.08 -6.31 -1.99
N THR A 42 -14.06 -7.60 -1.68
CA THR A 42 -13.73 -8.70 -2.61
C THR A 42 -14.45 -8.59 -3.96
N GLU A 43 -15.73 -8.24 -3.93
CA GLU A 43 -16.57 -8.09 -5.12
C GLU A 43 -16.16 -6.87 -5.95
N GLY A 44 -15.83 -5.76 -5.29
CA GLY A 44 -15.37 -4.53 -5.94
C GLY A 44 -14.11 -4.78 -6.77
N ASN A 45 -13.08 -5.39 -6.17
CA ASN A 45 -11.78 -5.57 -6.83
C ASN A 45 -11.85 -6.56 -8.01
N GLN A 46 -12.61 -7.65 -7.87
CA GLN A 46 -12.78 -8.62 -8.95
C GLN A 46 -13.68 -8.09 -10.08
N ALA A 47 -14.77 -7.39 -9.76
CA ALA A 47 -15.66 -6.80 -10.76
C ALA A 47 -14.94 -5.71 -11.56
N SER A 48 -14.18 -4.84 -10.88
CA SER A 48 -13.35 -3.80 -11.52
C SER A 48 -12.28 -4.41 -12.42
N ALA A 49 -11.55 -5.44 -11.95
CA ALA A 49 -10.57 -6.14 -12.78
C ALA A 49 -11.19 -6.76 -14.04
N LYS A 50 -12.35 -7.42 -13.91
CA LYS A 50 -13.07 -7.98 -15.07
C LYS A 50 -13.54 -6.90 -16.05
N ARG A 51 -13.97 -5.72 -15.56
CA ARG A 51 -14.37 -4.59 -16.41
C ARG A 51 -13.19 -4.03 -17.19
N LEU A 52 -12.05 -3.79 -16.52
CA LEU A 52 -10.82 -3.27 -17.15
C LEU A 52 -10.27 -4.22 -18.21
N LEU A 53 -10.28 -5.53 -17.96
CA LEU A 53 -9.82 -6.51 -18.95
C LEU A 53 -10.76 -6.63 -20.16
N ARG A 54 -12.07 -6.41 -19.98
CA ARG A 54 -13.04 -6.43 -21.09
C ARG A 54 -12.91 -5.23 -22.02
N SER A 55 -12.64 -4.04 -21.49
CA SER A 55 -12.38 -2.87 -22.33
C SER A 55 -11.13 -3.04 -23.18
N ASP A 56 -10.11 -3.73 -22.67
CA ASP A 56 -8.86 -4.00 -23.39
C ASP A 56 -9.01 -5.05 -24.52
N THR A 57 -9.98 -5.96 -24.43
CA THR A 57 -10.18 -7.00 -25.46
C THR A 57 -10.72 -6.42 -26.78
N ALA A 58 -11.32 -5.21 -26.75
CA ALA A 58 -11.82 -4.52 -27.93
C ALA A 58 -10.70 -3.84 -28.75
N GLU A 59 -9.53 -3.60 -28.17
CA GLU A 59 -8.36 -3.03 -28.84
C GLU A 59 -7.19 -4.03 -28.81
N GLY A 60 -7.28 -5.02 -29.69
CA GLY A 60 -6.16 -5.79 -30.24
C GLY A 60 -5.03 -6.15 -29.26
N GLU A 61 -5.29 -6.96 -28.23
CA GLU A 61 -4.20 -7.70 -27.58
C GLU A 61 -3.69 -8.76 -28.57
N SER A 62 -2.52 -8.51 -29.16
CA SER A 62 -1.75 -9.55 -29.87
C SER A 62 -1.57 -10.74 -28.92
N GLY A 63 -2.09 -11.90 -29.33
CA GLY A 63 -2.00 -13.17 -28.58
C GLY A 63 -0.57 -13.70 -28.38
N GLU A 64 0.45 -12.89 -28.63
CA GLU A 64 1.86 -13.15 -28.35
C GLU A 64 2.25 -12.81 -26.91
N GLU A 65 1.65 -11.77 -26.30
CA GLU A 65 1.95 -11.39 -24.91
C GLU A 65 1.42 -12.42 -23.89
N GLU A 66 0.36 -13.17 -24.25
CA GLU A 66 -0.15 -14.30 -23.45
C GLU A 66 0.75 -15.54 -23.48
N ARG A 67 1.63 -15.69 -24.48
CA ARG A 67 2.43 -16.91 -24.67
C ARG A 67 3.73 -16.91 -23.89
N GLY A 68 4.29 -15.73 -23.58
CA GLY A 68 5.59 -15.64 -22.90
C GLY A 68 5.53 -15.99 -21.41
N TRP A 69 4.38 -15.80 -20.78
CA TRP A 69 4.17 -16.06 -19.36
C TRP A 69 2.77 -16.66 -19.24
N GLY A 70 2.62 -17.83 -18.63
CA GLY A 70 1.32 -18.37 -18.24
C GLY A 70 0.67 -17.53 -17.13
N SER A 71 0.57 -16.21 -17.33
CA SER A 71 0.42 -15.16 -16.31
C SER A 71 -0.94 -15.20 -15.62
N SER A 72 -1.88 -15.97 -16.15
CA SER A 72 -3.16 -16.22 -15.49
C SER A 72 -3.06 -17.25 -14.37
N THR A 73 -2.01 -18.07 -14.32
CA THR A 73 -1.87 -19.16 -13.34
C THR A 73 -0.89 -18.81 -12.22
N MET A 74 0.18 -18.07 -12.55
CA MET A 74 1.21 -17.69 -11.58
C MET A 74 0.67 -16.69 -10.55
N HIS A 75 1.06 -16.90 -9.29
CA HIS A 75 0.72 -16.00 -8.19
C HIS A 75 1.39 -14.63 -8.41
N PRO A 76 0.74 -13.50 -8.10
CA PRO A 76 1.35 -12.18 -8.30
C PRO A 76 2.69 -12.01 -7.57
N ASP A 77 2.86 -12.63 -6.40
CA ASP A 77 4.13 -12.57 -5.66
C ASP A 77 5.27 -13.26 -6.42
N THR A 78 5.00 -14.39 -7.10
CA THR A 78 6.01 -15.05 -7.95
C THR A 78 6.42 -14.16 -9.12
N ILE A 79 5.48 -13.39 -9.68
CA ILE A 79 5.77 -12.46 -10.77
C ILE A 79 6.56 -11.25 -10.24
N PHE A 80 6.25 -10.78 -9.03
CA PHE A 80 6.99 -9.72 -8.34
C PHE A 80 8.47 -10.10 -8.16
N GLU A 81 8.73 -11.32 -7.67
CA GLU A 81 10.07 -11.89 -7.51
C GLU A 81 10.79 -12.04 -8.85
N ASN A 82 10.14 -12.61 -9.87
CA ASN A 82 10.74 -12.81 -11.18
C ASN A 82 11.11 -11.50 -11.88
N LEU A 83 10.35 -10.44 -11.63
CA LEU A 83 10.63 -9.09 -12.13
C LEU A 83 11.67 -8.35 -11.28
N LYS A 84 12.12 -8.94 -10.17
CA LYS A 84 13.13 -8.37 -9.25
C LYS A 84 12.73 -7.01 -8.70
N LEU A 85 11.42 -6.81 -8.52
CA LEU A 85 10.86 -5.56 -8.01
C LEU A 85 11.22 -5.36 -6.53
N ALA A 86 11.55 -6.42 -5.79
CA ALA A 86 11.96 -6.34 -4.38
C ALA A 86 13.33 -5.69 -4.16
N THR A 87 14.27 -5.87 -5.09
CA THR A 87 15.70 -5.60 -4.85
C THR A 87 16.21 -4.36 -5.57
N THR A 88 15.34 -3.68 -6.30
CA THR A 88 15.72 -2.55 -7.15
C THR A 88 14.78 -1.38 -6.89
N SER A 89 15.25 -0.16 -7.13
CA SER A 89 14.41 1.04 -7.03
C SER A 89 13.15 0.90 -7.90
N LEU A 90 11.99 1.17 -7.31
CA LEU A 90 10.70 1.17 -8.01
C LEU A 90 10.64 2.26 -9.08
N ASP A 91 11.30 3.39 -8.86
CA ASP A 91 11.36 4.53 -9.79
C ASP A 91 12.06 4.14 -11.11
N ASP A 92 13.07 3.27 -11.04
CA ASP A 92 13.78 2.77 -12.22
C ASP A 92 13.00 1.65 -12.93
N GLN A 93 11.97 1.10 -12.28
CA GLN A 93 11.28 -0.12 -12.71
C GLN A 93 9.78 0.06 -12.91
N VAL A 94 9.29 1.28 -13.11
CA VAL A 94 7.86 1.56 -13.31
C VAL A 94 7.24 0.68 -14.41
N GLY A 95 7.97 0.43 -15.51
CA GLY A 95 7.51 -0.45 -16.58
C GLY A 95 7.37 -1.93 -16.17
N ALA A 96 8.29 -2.46 -15.36
CA ALA A 96 8.17 -3.80 -14.78
C ALA A 96 7.04 -3.84 -13.73
N GLY A 97 6.91 -2.77 -12.95
CA GLY A 97 5.81 -2.54 -12.03
C GLY A 97 4.44 -2.58 -12.69
N ALA A 98 4.31 -1.96 -13.86
CA ALA A 98 3.09 -1.99 -14.65
C ALA A 98 2.77 -3.39 -15.16
N LYS A 99 3.79 -4.17 -15.60
CA LYS A 99 3.62 -5.57 -15.97
C LYS A 99 3.14 -6.42 -14.79
N TRP A 100 3.71 -6.21 -13.61
CA TRP A 100 3.27 -6.86 -12.39
C TRP A 100 1.83 -6.51 -12.03
N HIS A 101 1.45 -5.22 -12.05
CA HIS A 101 0.06 -4.80 -11.77
C HIS A 101 -0.94 -5.34 -12.81
N LYS A 102 -0.56 -5.42 -14.10
CA LYS A 102 -1.37 -6.10 -15.12
C LYS A 102 -1.58 -7.58 -14.75
N SER A 103 -0.56 -8.26 -14.23
CA SER A 103 -0.68 -9.64 -13.77
C SER A 103 -1.58 -9.77 -12.53
N VAL A 104 -1.52 -8.81 -11.60
CA VAL A 104 -2.44 -8.70 -10.45
C VAL A 104 -3.88 -8.62 -10.93
N LEU A 105 -4.18 -7.75 -11.91
CA LEU A 105 -5.53 -7.64 -12.49
C LEU A 105 -6.00 -8.95 -13.13
N LYS A 106 -5.13 -9.61 -13.92
CA LYS A 106 -5.42 -10.92 -14.52
C LYS A 106 -5.69 -12.00 -13.47
N TYR A 107 -4.91 -12.03 -12.40
CA TYR A 107 -5.08 -12.97 -11.29
C TYR A 107 -6.40 -12.72 -10.54
N ARG A 108 -6.68 -11.47 -10.19
CA ARG A 108 -7.89 -11.02 -9.49
C ARG A 108 -9.18 -11.34 -10.23
N ALA A 109 -9.14 -11.34 -11.56
CA ALA A 109 -10.29 -11.72 -12.38
C ALA A 109 -10.78 -13.15 -12.06
N LYS A 110 -9.90 -14.04 -11.60
CA LYS A 110 -10.18 -15.46 -11.35
C LYS A 110 -10.10 -15.86 -9.89
N LYS A 111 -9.24 -15.20 -9.10
CA LYS A 111 -8.92 -15.58 -7.71
C LYS A 111 -8.94 -14.35 -6.81
N TYR A 112 -9.21 -14.54 -5.52
CA TYR A 112 -9.16 -13.43 -4.56
C TYR A 112 -7.72 -12.96 -4.32
N TYR A 113 -7.49 -11.65 -4.45
CA TYR A 113 -6.22 -11.01 -4.14
C TYR A 113 -6.49 -9.53 -3.90
N PRO A 114 -6.70 -9.06 -2.66
CA PRO A 114 -7.15 -7.68 -2.38
C PRO A 114 -6.02 -6.66 -2.52
N ASP A 115 -6.34 -5.37 -2.46
CA ASP A 115 -5.34 -4.29 -2.53
C ASP A 115 -4.37 -4.29 -1.37
N TYR A 116 -4.83 -4.72 -0.20
CA TYR A 116 -3.96 -4.94 0.94
C TYR A 116 -2.81 -5.90 0.63
N ASN A 117 -3.05 -6.98 -0.13
CA ASN A 117 -1.97 -7.91 -0.48
C ASN A 117 -0.93 -7.27 -1.40
N VAL A 118 -1.36 -6.50 -2.41
CA VAL A 118 -0.45 -5.75 -3.30
C VAL A 118 0.41 -4.79 -2.48
N TYR A 119 -0.24 -4.03 -1.61
CA TYR A 119 0.41 -3.03 -0.78
C TYR A 119 1.36 -3.66 0.24
N ALA A 120 0.98 -4.76 0.89
CA ALA A 120 1.83 -5.51 1.81
C ALA A 120 3.07 -6.09 1.11
N THR A 121 2.93 -6.60 -0.11
CA THR A 121 4.07 -7.08 -0.91
C THR A 121 5.08 -5.97 -1.14
N LEU A 122 4.63 -4.75 -1.49
CA LEU A 122 5.51 -3.60 -1.66
C LEU A 122 6.12 -3.12 -0.34
N GLN A 123 5.32 -2.99 0.72
CA GLN A 123 5.79 -2.53 2.04
C GLN A 123 6.82 -3.47 2.69
N SER A 124 6.86 -4.75 2.29
CA SER A 124 7.86 -5.67 2.80
C SER A 124 9.28 -5.41 2.27
N THR A 125 9.41 -4.59 1.22
CA THR A 125 10.67 -4.39 0.48
C THR A 125 11.02 -2.91 0.23
N HIS A 126 10.03 -2.02 0.24
CA HIS A 126 10.19 -0.60 -0.12
C HIS A 126 9.68 0.34 0.96
N SER A 127 10.23 1.56 0.97
CA SER A 127 9.77 2.61 1.87
C SER A 127 8.39 3.14 1.47
N GLU A 128 7.68 3.71 2.43
CA GLU A 128 6.35 4.28 2.21
C GLU A 128 6.33 5.40 1.13
N GLY A 129 7.40 6.20 1.08
CA GLY A 129 7.58 7.26 0.08
C GLY A 129 7.84 6.72 -1.32
N ASP A 130 8.69 5.71 -1.46
CA ASP A 130 8.98 5.09 -2.75
C ASP A 130 7.73 4.42 -3.33
N ILE A 131 6.91 3.79 -2.49
CA ILE A 131 5.63 3.20 -2.89
C ILE A 131 4.67 4.28 -3.41
N ALA A 132 4.63 5.45 -2.77
CA ALA A 132 3.78 6.56 -3.22
C ALA A 132 4.22 7.11 -4.58
N VAL A 133 5.53 7.34 -4.76
CA VAL A 133 6.09 7.78 -6.05
C VAL A 133 5.81 6.76 -7.14
N PHE A 134 5.95 5.47 -6.83
CA PHE A 134 5.67 4.38 -7.76
C PHE A 134 4.20 4.32 -8.18
N PHE A 135 3.25 4.35 -7.23
CA PHE A 135 1.82 4.38 -7.55
C PHE A 135 1.43 5.61 -8.36
N GLN A 136 1.96 6.79 -8.02
CA GLN A 136 1.76 8.00 -8.81
C GLN A 136 2.28 7.80 -10.24
N SER A 137 3.47 7.24 -10.42
CA SER A 137 4.08 7.00 -11.73
C SER A 137 3.31 5.97 -12.56
N LEU A 138 2.70 4.96 -11.91
CA LEU A 138 1.87 3.96 -12.59
C LEU A 138 0.57 4.56 -13.16
N LYS A 139 0.13 5.74 -12.72
CA LYS A 139 -1.06 6.42 -13.28
C LYS A 139 -0.88 6.84 -14.74
N GLU A 140 0.36 6.88 -15.24
CA GLU A 140 0.68 7.12 -16.65
C GLU A 140 0.45 5.89 -17.55
N TYR A 141 0.25 4.70 -16.97
CA TYR A 141 0.04 3.47 -17.73
C TYR A 141 -1.46 3.17 -17.82
N PRO A 142 -2.12 3.34 -19.00
CA PRO A 142 -3.58 3.31 -19.10
C PRO A 142 -4.22 2.04 -18.52
N LYS A 143 -3.62 0.88 -18.79
CA LYS A 143 -4.12 -0.44 -18.36
C LYS A 143 -4.11 -0.67 -16.85
N VAL A 144 -3.27 0.06 -16.11
CA VAL A 144 -3.13 -0.09 -14.65
C VAL A 144 -3.42 1.21 -13.89
N LYS A 145 -3.76 2.29 -14.59
CA LYS A 145 -4.09 3.59 -14.00
C LYS A 145 -5.19 3.53 -12.95
N GLY A 146 -6.23 2.72 -13.19
CA GLY A 146 -7.34 2.55 -12.25
C GLY A 146 -6.85 1.97 -10.92
N VAL A 147 -6.19 0.82 -10.97
CA VAL A 147 -5.67 0.16 -9.75
C VAL A 147 -4.59 0.99 -9.05
N ALA A 148 -3.76 1.72 -9.81
CA ALA A 148 -2.77 2.63 -9.23
C ALA A 148 -3.43 3.77 -8.44
N LYS A 149 -4.55 4.32 -8.93
CA LYS A 149 -5.35 5.32 -8.19
C LYS A 149 -5.97 4.74 -6.93
N ASP A 150 -6.54 3.54 -7.01
CA ASP A 150 -7.17 2.89 -5.86
C ASP A 150 -6.15 2.59 -4.76
N LEU A 151 -4.96 2.10 -5.14
CA LEU A 151 -3.85 1.85 -4.22
C LEU A 151 -3.28 3.13 -3.62
N GLN A 152 -3.13 4.20 -4.40
CA GLN A 152 -2.70 5.51 -3.89
C GLN A 152 -3.72 6.06 -2.87
N ASN A 153 -5.01 5.93 -3.16
CA ASN A 153 -6.07 6.35 -2.23
C ASN A 153 -6.05 5.53 -0.96
N LEU A 154 -5.88 4.20 -1.05
CA LEU A 154 -5.69 3.33 0.12
C LEU A 154 -4.50 3.81 0.97
N GLN A 155 -3.38 4.12 0.32
CA GLN A 155 -2.20 4.65 0.99
C GLN A 155 -2.50 5.98 1.73
N PHE A 156 -3.19 6.92 1.09
CA PHE A 156 -3.56 8.19 1.74
C PHE A 156 -4.49 8.00 2.94
N GLN A 157 -5.48 7.10 2.83
CA GLN A 157 -6.35 6.76 3.95
C GLN A 157 -5.57 6.17 5.13
N ASN A 158 -4.46 5.45 4.86
CA ASN A 158 -3.57 4.94 5.90
C ASN A 158 -2.81 6.05 6.60
N TRP A 159 -2.29 7.01 5.84
CA TRP A 159 -1.59 8.17 6.38
C TRP A 159 -2.53 8.99 7.26
N LEU A 160 -3.78 9.25 6.82
CA LEU A 160 -4.79 9.93 7.63
C LEU A 160 -5.10 9.18 8.93
N ARG A 161 -5.30 7.86 8.88
CA ARG A 161 -5.55 7.04 10.07
C ARG A 161 -4.36 7.00 11.03
N ARG A 162 -3.14 7.16 10.51
CA ARG A 162 -1.90 7.31 11.29
C ARG A 162 -1.64 8.76 11.69
N GLU A 163 -2.59 9.66 11.45
CA GLU A 163 -2.56 11.08 11.81
C GLU A 163 -1.39 11.85 11.18
N TYR A 164 -0.96 11.45 9.97
CA TYR A 164 0.11 12.16 9.28
C TYR A 164 -0.33 13.57 8.90
N SER A 165 0.46 14.57 9.29
CA SER A 165 0.28 15.94 8.85
C SER A 165 0.79 16.14 7.42
N ASN A 166 0.44 17.26 6.78
CA ASN A 166 1.00 17.63 5.48
C ASN A 166 2.54 17.78 5.57
N HIS A 167 3.06 18.19 6.73
CA HIS A 167 4.50 18.27 6.99
C HIS A 167 5.13 16.88 7.00
N ASP A 168 4.53 15.91 7.71
CA ASP A 168 5.05 14.54 7.79
C ASP A 168 5.11 13.89 6.41
N VAL A 169 4.07 14.10 5.58
CA VAL A 169 4.04 13.60 4.20
C VAL A 169 5.07 14.32 3.33
N ALA A 170 5.26 15.63 3.48
CA ALA A 170 6.31 16.35 2.76
C ALA A 170 7.71 15.84 3.11
N GLU A 171 7.97 15.58 4.40
CA GLU A 171 9.24 15.00 4.87
C GLU A 171 9.43 13.58 4.35
N LEU A 172 8.40 12.73 4.44
CA LEU A 172 8.38 11.36 3.92
C LEU A 172 8.68 11.30 2.41
N LEU A 173 8.12 12.23 1.64
CA LEU A 173 8.36 12.32 0.19
C LEU A 173 9.70 13.00 -0.15
N GLY A 174 10.39 13.59 0.83
CA GLY A 174 11.60 14.37 0.61
C GLY A 174 11.36 15.69 -0.13
N VAL A 175 10.13 16.21 -0.12
CA VAL A 175 9.77 17.49 -0.75
C VAL A 175 10.24 18.61 0.16
N ARG A 176 11.37 19.25 -0.19
CA ARG A 176 11.77 20.52 0.43
C ARG A 176 11.20 21.66 -0.37
N VAL A 177 11.09 22.85 0.23
CA VAL A 177 10.54 24.08 -0.39
C VAL A 177 11.22 24.44 -1.74
N SER A 178 12.36 23.86 -2.07
CA SER A 178 13.11 24.06 -3.32
C SER A 178 13.19 22.83 -4.26
N THR A 179 12.53 21.70 -3.96
CA THR A 179 12.61 20.51 -4.84
C THR A 179 11.56 20.57 -5.94
N SER A 180 12.01 20.72 -7.19
CA SER A 180 11.22 20.77 -8.41
C SER A 180 10.71 19.39 -8.87
N ASP A 181 10.50 18.43 -7.97
CA ASP A 181 10.02 17.10 -8.35
C ASP A 181 8.49 17.15 -8.57
N PRO A 182 8.02 17.07 -9.83
CA PRO A 182 6.59 17.22 -10.12
C PRO A 182 5.77 16.03 -9.61
N VAL A 183 6.35 14.83 -9.53
CA VAL A 183 5.65 13.62 -9.09
C VAL A 183 5.40 13.71 -7.59
N ARG A 184 6.45 13.98 -6.81
CA ARG A 184 6.35 14.12 -5.34
C ARG A 184 5.46 15.30 -4.94
N SER A 185 5.56 16.41 -5.67
CA SER A 185 4.70 17.58 -5.44
C SER A 185 3.22 17.28 -5.72
N ALA A 186 2.92 16.50 -6.77
CA ALA A 186 1.55 16.08 -7.07
C ALA A 186 0.98 15.18 -5.96
N ILE A 187 1.77 14.25 -5.43
CA ILE A 187 1.35 13.38 -4.32
C ILE A 187 1.01 14.21 -3.08
N LEU A 188 1.89 15.15 -2.70
CA LEU A 188 1.67 16.03 -1.56
C LEU A 188 0.41 16.90 -1.75
N SER A 189 0.18 17.40 -2.96
CA SER A 189 -1.02 18.18 -3.29
C SER A 189 -2.30 17.34 -3.17
N ASP A 190 -2.33 16.15 -3.76
CA ASP A 190 -3.47 15.23 -3.68
C ASP A 190 -3.78 14.86 -2.23
N TYR A 191 -2.74 14.56 -1.43
CA TYR A 191 -2.91 14.26 -0.01
C TYR A 191 -3.43 15.46 0.79
N THR A 192 -2.87 16.65 0.56
CA THR A 192 -3.28 17.88 1.26
C THR A 192 -4.76 18.18 1.05
N MET A 193 -5.26 18.00 -0.17
CA MET A 193 -6.67 18.19 -0.50
C MET A 193 -7.55 17.22 0.30
N LEU A 194 -7.24 15.92 0.27
CA LEU A 194 -7.96 14.90 1.03
C LEU A 194 -7.90 15.16 2.55
N HIS A 195 -6.75 15.59 3.06
CA HIS A 195 -6.56 15.86 4.48
C HIS A 195 -7.41 17.06 4.94
N VAL A 196 -7.47 18.13 4.14
CA VAL A 196 -8.33 19.28 4.41
C VAL A 196 -9.81 18.90 4.38
N GLU A 197 -10.25 18.13 3.38
CA GLU A 197 -11.63 17.61 3.31
C GLU A 197 -11.99 16.82 4.58
N ASN A 198 -11.12 15.90 4.99
CA ASN A 198 -11.31 15.11 6.20
C ASN A 198 -11.35 15.98 7.49
N LEU A 199 -10.61 17.08 7.54
CA LEU A 199 -10.67 18.03 8.67
C LEU A 199 -11.99 18.81 8.67
N MET A 200 -12.46 19.25 7.50
CA MET A 200 -13.73 19.97 7.37
C MET A 200 -14.92 19.11 7.82
N ASP A 201 -14.97 17.84 7.38
CA ASP A 201 -16.04 16.90 7.77
C ASP A 201 -16.09 16.69 9.29
N ARG A 202 -14.94 16.69 9.97
CA ARG A 202 -14.86 16.55 11.43
C ARG A 202 -15.30 17.80 12.20
N ILE A 203 -15.22 18.98 11.60
CA ILE A 203 -15.64 20.24 12.23
C ILE A 203 -17.16 20.45 12.10
N HIS A 204 -17.78 19.83 11.09
CA HIS A 204 -19.22 19.91 10.84
C HIS A 204 -20.06 18.82 11.54
N MET A 205 -19.44 17.95 12.34
CA MET A 205 -20.10 16.97 13.22
C MET A 205 -20.20 17.47 14.67
#